data_AF-A0A3D2ESC4-F1
#
_entry.id   AF-A0A3D2ESC4-F1
#
_cell.length_a   1.000
_cell.length_b   1.000
_cell.length_c   1.000
_cell.angle_alpha   90.00
_cell.angle_beta   90.00
_cell.angle_gamma   90.00
#
_symmetry.space_group_name_H-M   'P 1'
#
loop_
_entity.id
_entity.type
_entity.pdbx_description
1 polymer ?
#
loop_
_entity_poly.entity_id
_entity_poly.type
_entity_poly.pdbx_seq_one_letter_code
_entity_poly.pdbx_strand_id
1 'polypeptide(L)'
;MLAADQLPEDVFGAPVIHPELAIQAYTIGLFPMSDDRDDNNVHWVDPIERGILPLDDFHIPRRLKRTVTRGPYEVRCNTAVEAVIRLCAADKLGREDTWISEPIVEMYLNLFDMGHLHTVECWQGDRLVGGLYGVVVEGAFFGESMFSVERDASKIALVELVARLKVGGFRLLDCQFMNRHLEQFGAVSLHRVAFRKLLGKATAVTAAFPETLTVRERAQFLQSRSQTSKTGCSMALSAGDEANIHPWNTASGSFSAGTS
;
A
#
# COMPACT_ATOMS: atom_id res chain seq x y z
N MET A 1 -37.10 -29.28 -6.45
CA MET A 1 -36.37 -28.61 -7.55
C MET A 1 -37.01 -27.24 -7.67
N LEU A 2 -36.39 -26.20 -7.11
CA LEU A 2 -36.92 -24.84 -7.14
C LEU A 2 -36.69 -24.25 -8.53
N ALA A 3 -37.70 -23.55 -9.05
CA ALA A 3 -37.66 -22.91 -10.35
C ALA A 3 -36.77 -21.66 -10.31
N ALA A 4 -36.12 -21.36 -11.42
CA ALA A 4 -35.10 -20.32 -11.55
C ALA A 4 -35.63 -18.88 -11.34
N ASP A 5 -36.94 -18.71 -11.20
CA ASP A 5 -37.66 -17.45 -11.00
C ASP A 5 -37.87 -17.07 -9.52
N GLN A 6 -37.37 -17.89 -8.58
CA GLN A 6 -37.46 -17.63 -7.13
C GLN A 6 -36.11 -17.28 -6.48
N LEU A 7 -35.07 -17.02 -7.28
CA LEU A 7 -33.79 -16.53 -6.75
C LEU A 7 -33.90 -15.01 -6.50
N PRO A 8 -33.62 -14.52 -5.29
CA PRO A 8 -33.68 -13.11 -5.00
C PRO A 8 -32.67 -12.32 -5.86
N GLU A 9 -33.06 -11.13 -6.30
CA GLU A 9 -32.27 -10.27 -7.21
C GLU A 9 -30.91 -9.84 -6.63
N ASP A 10 -30.67 -10.11 -5.34
CA ASP A 10 -29.44 -9.85 -4.59
C ASP A 10 -28.32 -10.89 -4.85
N VAL A 11 -28.59 -11.97 -5.57
CA VAL A 11 -27.55 -12.94 -5.98
C VAL A 11 -26.65 -12.39 -7.11
N PHE A 12 -27.10 -11.35 -7.83
CA PHE A 12 -26.36 -10.74 -8.95
C PHE A 12 -26.12 -9.23 -8.79
N GLY A 13 -26.29 -8.67 -7.59
CA GLY A 13 -26.05 -7.26 -7.30
C GLY A 13 -24.56 -6.98 -7.13
N ALA A 14 -23.95 -6.32 -8.13
CA ALA A 14 -22.51 -6.02 -8.25
C ALA A 14 -21.58 -7.26 -8.11
N PRO A 15 -20.38 -7.27 -8.72
CA PRO A 15 -19.42 -8.35 -8.48
C PRO A 15 -18.90 -8.26 -7.05
N VAL A 16 -19.59 -8.89 -6.10
CA VAL A 16 -19.14 -8.95 -4.70
C VAL A 16 -17.86 -9.78 -4.64
N ILE A 17 -16.77 -9.15 -4.20
CA ILE A 17 -15.52 -9.87 -3.93
C ILE A 17 -15.57 -10.34 -2.49
N HIS A 18 -15.75 -11.65 -2.31
CA HIS A 18 -15.72 -12.24 -0.97
C HIS A 18 -14.34 -12.03 -0.32
N PRO A 19 -14.27 -11.41 0.87
CA PRO A 19 -13.00 -11.05 1.50
C PRO A 19 -12.15 -12.29 1.85
N GLU A 20 -12.76 -13.44 2.12
CA GLU A 20 -12.04 -14.70 2.33
C GLU A 20 -11.30 -15.17 1.06
N LEU A 21 -11.91 -14.99 -0.12
CA LEU A 21 -11.26 -15.28 -1.39
C LEU A 21 -10.13 -14.30 -1.67
N ALA A 22 -10.30 -13.03 -1.28
CA ALA A 22 -9.23 -12.05 -1.40
C ALA A 22 -8.02 -12.44 -0.55
N ILE A 23 -8.22 -12.86 0.72
CA ILE A 23 -7.12 -13.38 1.55
C ILE A 23 -6.45 -14.59 0.90
N GLN A 24 -7.22 -15.55 0.38
CA GLN A 24 -6.65 -16.70 -0.33
C GLN A 24 -5.79 -16.26 -1.54
N ALA A 25 -6.26 -15.29 -2.31
CA ALA A 25 -5.52 -14.73 -3.42
C ALA A 25 -4.19 -14.09 -2.96
N TYR A 26 -4.20 -13.29 -1.88
CA TYR A 26 -2.98 -12.73 -1.30
C TYR A 26 -2.00 -13.80 -0.84
N THR A 27 -2.45 -14.93 -0.27
CA THR A 27 -1.56 -16.02 0.18
C THR A 27 -0.73 -16.64 -0.96
N ILE A 28 -1.21 -16.55 -2.20
CA ILE A 28 -0.51 -17.03 -3.40
C ILE A 28 0.14 -15.90 -4.21
N GLY A 29 0.06 -14.66 -3.70
CA GLY A 29 0.68 -13.47 -4.28
C GLY A 29 -0.16 -12.75 -5.32
N LEU A 30 -1.46 -13.03 -5.41
CA LEU A 30 -2.38 -12.26 -6.26
C LEU A 30 -2.90 -11.02 -5.52
N PHE A 31 -3.23 -9.98 -6.26
CA PHE A 31 -3.92 -8.79 -5.75
C PHE A 31 -4.98 -8.33 -6.76
N PRO A 32 -6.05 -7.67 -6.31
CA PRO A 32 -7.16 -7.26 -7.16
C PRO A 32 -6.89 -5.92 -7.84
N MET A 33 -7.35 -5.77 -9.08
CA MET A 33 -7.41 -4.50 -9.82
C MET A 33 -8.68 -4.43 -10.68
N SER A 34 -9.17 -3.22 -10.95
CA SER A 34 -10.14 -2.95 -12.02
C SER A 34 -9.49 -2.08 -13.10
N ASP A 35 -10.10 -2.00 -14.28
CA ASP A 35 -9.58 -1.18 -15.38
C ASP A 35 -9.73 0.32 -15.06
N ASP A 36 -10.84 0.70 -14.44
CA ASP A 36 -11.11 2.05 -13.95
C ASP A 36 -12.00 2.04 -12.69
N ARG A 37 -12.33 3.23 -12.17
CA ARG A 37 -13.09 3.40 -10.92
C ARG A 37 -14.56 3.00 -11.04
N ASP A 38 -15.14 3.19 -12.22
CA ASP A 38 -16.55 2.91 -12.50
C ASP A 38 -16.73 1.47 -13.04
N ASP A 39 -15.63 0.76 -13.30
CA ASP A 39 -15.62 -0.65 -13.67
C ASP A 39 -15.93 -1.54 -12.46
N ASN A 40 -17.07 -2.22 -12.57
CA ASN A 40 -17.51 -3.20 -11.59
C ASN A 40 -16.74 -4.52 -11.69
N ASN A 41 -16.00 -4.76 -12.78
CA ASN A 41 -15.23 -5.99 -12.96
C ASN A 41 -13.88 -5.88 -12.25
N VAL A 42 -13.56 -6.90 -11.47
CA VAL A 42 -12.28 -6.99 -10.78
C VAL A 42 -11.54 -8.23 -11.25
N HIS A 43 -10.28 -8.03 -11.60
CA HIS A 43 -9.38 -9.07 -12.06
C HIS A 43 -8.19 -9.23 -11.10
N TRP A 44 -7.59 -10.42 -11.10
CA TRP A 44 -6.48 -10.77 -10.22
C TRP A 44 -5.16 -10.71 -10.98
N VAL A 45 -4.17 -10.02 -10.42
CA VAL A 45 -2.90 -9.75 -11.09
C VAL A 45 -1.75 -10.56 -10.47
N ASP A 46 -0.93 -11.19 -11.32
CA ASP A 46 0.32 -11.90 -10.98
C ASP A 46 1.47 -11.41 -11.86
N PRO A 47 2.07 -10.24 -11.57
CA PRO A 47 3.10 -9.69 -12.43
C PRO A 47 4.35 -10.58 -12.37
N ILE A 48 5.05 -10.70 -13.51
CA ILE A 48 6.29 -11.48 -13.61
C ILE A 48 7.36 -10.86 -12.72
N GLU A 49 7.43 -9.53 -12.71
CA GLU A 49 8.31 -8.73 -11.87
C GLU A 49 7.50 -8.11 -10.74
N ARG A 50 7.90 -8.39 -9.50
CA ARG A 50 7.19 -7.99 -8.29
C ARG A 50 8.06 -7.05 -7.47
N GLY A 51 7.57 -5.84 -7.23
CA GLY A 51 8.24 -4.84 -6.40
C GLY A 51 8.09 -5.15 -4.92
N ILE A 52 9.19 -5.05 -4.17
CA ILE A 52 9.17 -5.11 -2.70
C ILE A 52 9.96 -3.96 -2.09
N LEU A 53 9.65 -3.61 -0.85
CA LEU A 53 10.49 -2.76 0.01
C LEU A 53 11.17 -3.62 1.07
N PRO A 54 12.49 -3.89 0.96
CA PRO A 54 13.19 -4.66 1.96
C PRO A 54 13.15 -3.98 3.34
N LEU A 55 12.59 -4.64 4.35
CA LEU A 55 12.45 -4.06 5.70
C LEU A 55 13.80 -3.81 6.39
N ASP A 56 14.81 -4.62 6.10
CA ASP A 56 16.16 -4.49 6.68
C ASP A 56 17.00 -3.42 5.98
N ASP A 57 16.82 -3.25 4.66
CA ASP A 57 17.56 -2.28 3.84
C ASP A 57 16.73 -1.03 3.48
N PHE A 58 15.61 -0.80 4.17
CA PHE A 58 14.75 0.35 3.92
C PHE A 58 15.53 1.67 4.06
N HIS A 59 15.58 2.42 2.98
CA HIS A 59 16.31 3.69 2.92
C HIS A 59 15.38 4.86 3.21
N ILE A 60 15.75 5.72 4.17
CA ILE A 60 15.07 6.99 4.39
C ILE A 60 15.95 8.12 3.84
N PRO A 61 15.53 8.82 2.77
CA PRO A 61 16.27 9.97 2.26
C PRO A 61 16.59 10.97 3.38
N ARG A 62 17.83 11.44 3.45
CA ARG A 62 18.31 12.29 4.58
C ARG A 62 17.42 13.50 4.88
N ARG A 63 16.87 14.14 3.83
CA ARG A 63 15.92 15.25 3.98
C ARG A 63 14.62 14.80 4.61
N LEU A 64 14.04 13.70 4.13
CA LEU A 64 12.81 13.14 4.67
C LEU A 64 13.00 12.70 6.12
N LYS A 65 14.13 12.08 6.46
CA LYS A 65 14.47 11.69 7.84
C LYS A 65 14.37 12.89 8.80
N ARG A 66 14.91 14.06 8.41
CA ARG A 66 14.77 15.29 9.19
C ARG A 66 13.31 15.75 9.31
N THR A 67 12.53 15.63 8.24
CA THR A 67 11.09 15.96 8.27
C THR A 67 10.33 15.04 9.23
N VAL A 68 10.52 13.72 9.13
CA VAL A 68 9.88 12.73 10.01
C VAL A 68 10.25 12.96 11.48
N THR A 69 11.53 13.26 11.77
CA THR A 69 11.98 13.59 13.13
C THR A 69 11.33 14.85 13.69
N ARG A 70 11.02 15.85 12.87
CA ARG A 70 10.30 17.06 13.31
C ARG A 70 8.85 16.80 13.68
N GLY A 71 8.24 15.75 13.13
CA GLY A 71 6.84 15.39 13.39
C GLY A 71 5.84 16.49 13.01
N PRO A 72 5.79 16.92 11.73
CA PRO A 72 4.87 17.99 11.30
C PRO A 72 3.39 17.55 11.29
N TYR A 73 3.13 16.24 11.33
CA TYR A 73 1.79 15.65 11.32
C TYR A 73 1.64 14.70 12.50
N GLU A 74 0.42 14.62 13.03
CA GLU A 74 0.03 13.56 13.94
C GLU A 74 -0.18 12.28 13.12
N VAL A 75 0.38 11.16 13.58
CA VAL A 75 0.27 9.87 12.89
C VAL A 75 -0.71 8.99 13.65
N ARG A 76 -1.78 8.58 12.97
CA ARG A 76 -2.82 7.67 13.49
C ARG A 76 -2.89 6.41 12.63
N CYS A 77 -3.52 5.37 13.15
CA CYS A 77 -3.79 4.14 12.45
C CYS A 77 -5.24 3.75 12.66
N ASN A 78 -5.86 3.18 11.62
CA ASN A 78 -7.19 2.58 11.68
C ASN A 78 -8.30 3.53 12.15
N THR A 79 -8.13 4.85 12.02
CA THR A 79 -9.11 5.84 12.49
C THR A 79 -9.95 6.47 11.38
N ALA A 80 -9.54 6.34 10.12
CA ALA A 80 -10.26 6.86 8.96
C ALA A 80 -10.10 5.97 7.72
N VAL A 81 -10.32 4.67 7.89
CA VAL A 81 -10.05 3.62 6.89
C VAL A 81 -10.71 3.91 5.54
N GLU A 82 -12.02 4.10 5.53
CA GLU A 82 -12.77 4.41 4.31
C GLU A 82 -12.28 5.70 3.65
N ALA A 83 -12.03 6.74 4.44
CA ALA A 83 -11.53 8.01 3.90
C ALA A 83 -10.15 7.86 3.27
N VAL A 84 -9.25 7.07 3.86
CA VAL A 84 -7.93 6.76 3.28
C VAL A 84 -8.08 6.04 1.94
N ILE A 85 -8.91 4.99 1.87
CA ILE A 85 -9.13 4.23 0.64
C ILE A 85 -9.73 5.14 -0.44
N ARG A 86 -10.78 5.91 -0.11
CA ARG A 86 -11.42 6.84 -1.06
C ARG A 86 -10.51 7.97 -1.50
N LEU A 87 -9.61 8.48 -0.65
CA LEU A 87 -8.60 9.47 -1.04
C LEU A 87 -7.48 8.87 -1.91
N CYS A 88 -7.19 7.56 -1.78
CA CYS A 88 -6.35 6.84 -2.74
C CYS A 88 -7.07 6.66 -4.08
N ALA A 89 -8.39 6.44 -4.06
CA ALA A 89 -9.23 6.31 -5.25
C ALA A 89 -9.58 7.66 -5.91
N ALA A 90 -9.36 8.79 -5.24
CA ALA A 90 -9.70 10.09 -5.78
C ALA A 90 -8.80 10.45 -6.98
N ASP A 91 -9.42 10.93 -8.05
CA ASP A 91 -8.72 11.46 -9.21
C ASP A 91 -7.85 12.66 -8.79
N LYS A 92 -6.57 12.59 -9.13
CA LYS A 92 -5.63 13.70 -8.93
C LYS A 92 -5.62 14.51 -10.22
N LEU A 93 -6.40 15.60 -10.26
CA LEU A 93 -6.31 16.71 -11.24
C LEU A 93 -5.41 16.38 -12.45
N GLY A 94 -5.94 15.62 -13.41
CA GLY A 94 -5.26 15.26 -14.65
C GLY A 94 -4.62 13.88 -14.71
N ARG A 95 -5.07 12.91 -13.90
CA ARG A 95 -4.80 11.48 -14.16
C ARG A 95 -6.01 10.81 -14.76
N GLU A 96 -5.77 10.03 -15.81
CA GLU A 96 -6.72 9.03 -16.28
C GLU A 96 -6.77 7.91 -15.21
N ASP A 97 -7.96 7.74 -14.64
CA ASP A 97 -8.53 6.59 -13.95
C ASP A 97 -7.70 5.83 -12.88
N THR A 98 -8.30 5.68 -11.70
CA THR A 98 -7.80 4.79 -10.65
C THR A 98 -8.33 3.38 -10.87
N TRP A 99 -7.55 2.37 -10.47
CA TRP A 99 -7.98 0.97 -10.43
C TRP A 99 -8.84 0.62 -9.21
N ILE A 100 -9.11 1.58 -8.32
CA ILE A 100 -9.84 1.35 -7.07
C ILE A 100 -11.33 1.64 -7.32
N SER A 101 -12.05 0.66 -7.85
CA SER A 101 -13.50 0.72 -8.03
C SER A 101 -14.29 0.46 -6.75
N GLU A 102 -15.60 0.73 -6.75
CA GLU A 102 -16.44 0.53 -5.56
C GLU A 102 -16.42 -0.91 -5.03
N PRO A 103 -16.48 -1.98 -5.86
CA PRO A 103 -16.30 -3.35 -5.37
C PRO A 103 -14.97 -3.59 -4.64
N ILE A 104 -13.89 -2.93 -5.06
CA ILE A 104 -12.59 -3.01 -4.39
C ILE A 104 -12.61 -2.24 -3.06
N VAL A 105 -13.27 -1.08 -3.01
CA VAL A 105 -13.48 -0.34 -1.76
C VAL A 105 -14.23 -1.22 -0.75
N GLU A 106 -15.37 -1.79 -1.15
CA GLU A 106 -16.18 -2.65 -0.28
C GLU A 106 -15.39 -3.88 0.22
N MET A 107 -14.65 -4.54 -0.68
CA MET A 107 -13.76 -5.65 -0.31
C MET A 107 -12.75 -5.23 0.78
N TYR A 108 -12.09 -4.08 0.61
CA TYR A 108 -11.12 -3.59 1.59
C TYR A 108 -11.74 -3.20 2.93
N LEU A 109 -12.96 -2.64 2.93
CA LEU A 109 -13.68 -2.37 4.17
C LEU A 109 -14.03 -3.68 4.90
N ASN A 110 -14.48 -4.70 4.18
CA ASN A 110 -14.72 -6.01 4.78
C ASN A 110 -13.42 -6.65 5.33
N LEU A 111 -12.29 -6.49 4.62
CA LEU A 111 -10.98 -6.94 5.11
C LEU A 111 -10.52 -6.17 6.36
N PHE A 112 -10.90 -4.90 6.51
CA PHE A 112 -10.67 -4.14 7.74
C PHE A 112 -11.47 -4.71 8.90
N ASP A 113 -12.76 -4.99 8.70
CA ASP A 113 -13.63 -5.57 9.72
C ASP A 113 -13.16 -6.96 10.18
N MET A 114 -12.50 -7.71 9.29
CA MET A 114 -11.86 -8.99 9.61
C MET A 114 -10.47 -8.85 10.28
N GLY A 115 -9.96 -7.63 10.46
CA GLY A 115 -8.66 -7.36 11.06
C GLY A 115 -7.46 -7.58 10.15
N HIS A 116 -7.69 -7.71 8.84
CA HIS A 116 -6.65 -7.91 7.83
C HIS A 116 -6.17 -6.62 7.17
N LEU A 117 -6.94 -5.54 7.18
CA LEU A 117 -6.50 -4.27 6.60
C LEU A 117 -6.07 -3.27 7.67
N HIS A 118 -5.03 -2.51 7.38
CA HIS A 118 -4.61 -1.42 8.24
C HIS A 118 -4.28 -0.15 7.45
N THR A 119 -4.48 0.98 8.10
CA THR A 119 -4.11 2.30 7.59
C THR A 119 -3.00 2.94 8.42
N VAL A 120 -2.20 3.78 7.75
CA VAL A 120 -1.32 4.74 8.42
C VAL A 120 -1.65 6.12 7.89
N GLU A 121 -2.04 7.00 8.79
CA GLU A 121 -2.71 8.26 8.48
C GLU A 121 -1.88 9.42 9.02
N CYS A 122 -1.74 10.47 8.23
CA CYS A 122 -1.11 11.74 8.63
C CYS A 122 -2.18 12.82 8.77
N TRP A 123 -2.24 13.42 9.95
CA TRP A 123 -3.23 14.41 10.34
C TRP A 123 -2.59 15.76 10.65
N GLN A 124 -3.25 16.85 10.23
CA GLN A 124 -2.93 18.22 10.60
C GLN A 124 -4.15 18.85 11.27
N GLY A 125 -4.18 18.80 12.61
CA GLY A 125 -5.44 19.02 13.33
C GLY A 125 -6.45 17.96 12.93
N ASP A 126 -7.66 18.39 12.55
CA ASP A 126 -8.74 17.48 12.13
C ASP A 126 -8.72 17.14 10.62
N ARG A 127 -7.69 17.60 9.89
CA ARG A 127 -7.56 17.32 8.45
C ARG A 127 -6.69 16.10 8.21
N LEU A 128 -7.24 15.10 7.53
CA LEU A 128 -6.49 13.99 6.96
C LEU A 128 -5.71 14.47 5.72
N VAL A 129 -4.38 14.52 5.82
CA VAL A 129 -3.51 15.19 4.84
C VAL A 129 -2.59 14.25 4.06
N GLY A 130 -2.63 12.96 4.38
CA GLY A 130 -1.94 11.91 3.65
C GLY A 130 -2.10 10.58 4.37
N GLY A 131 -1.77 9.50 3.69
CA GLY A 131 -1.84 8.18 4.28
C GLY A 131 -1.64 7.08 3.26
N LEU A 132 -1.71 5.86 3.77
CA LEU A 132 -1.65 4.63 3.00
C LEU A 132 -2.50 3.57 3.67
N TYR A 133 -2.83 2.53 2.93
CA TYR A 133 -3.45 1.33 3.46
C TYR A 133 -2.80 0.07 2.89
N GLY A 134 -3.01 -1.05 3.56
CA GLY A 134 -2.54 -2.34 3.08
C GLY A 134 -3.15 -3.52 3.81
N VAL A 135 -2.99 -4.71 3.21
CA VAL A 135 -3.51 -5.98 3.71
C VAL A 135 -2.40 -6.78 4.40
N VAL A 136 -2.72 -7.34 5.55
CA VAL A 136 -1.90 -8.25 6.34
C VAL A 136 -2.34 -9.68 6.10
N VAL A 137 -1.39 -10.48 5.67
CA VAL A 137 -1.50 -11.94 5.67
C VAL A 137 -0.31 -12.47 6.44
N GLU A 138 -0.55 -12.88 7.69
CA GLU A 138 0.48 -13.41 8.58
C GLU A 138 1.67 -12.41 8.67
N GLY A 139 2.89 -12.83 8.37
CA GLY A 139 4.09 -11.99 8.39
C GLY A 139 4.30 -11.13 7.14
N ALA A 140 3.35 -11.07 6.21
CA ALA A 140 3.42 -10.26 5.00
C ALA A 140 2.44 -9.07 5.06
N PHE A 141 2.91 -7.90 4.66
CA PHE A 141 2.11 -6.70 4.46
C PHE A 141 2.13 -6.34 2.97
N PHE A 142 0.95 -6.33 2.34
CA PHE A 142 0.71 -5.88 0.98
C PHE A 142 0.26 -4.44 1.04
N GLY A 143 1.15 -3.49 0.75
CA GLY A 143 0.73 -2.10 0.73
C GLY A 143 -0.02 -1.79 -0.56
N GLU A 144 -1.25 -1.33 -0.45
CA GLU A 144 -2.17 -1.27 -1.59
C GLU A 144 -2.14 0.07 -2.28
N SER A 145 -2.21 1.18 -1.55
CA SER A 145 -2.08 2.50 -2.16
C SER A 145 -1.73 3.56 -1.12
N MET A 146 -1.38 4.75 -1.62
CA MET A 146 -1.12 5.91 -0.80
C MET A 146 -1.54 7.21 -1.47
N PHE A 147 -1.92 8.19 -0.64
CA PHE A 147 -2.25 9.54 -1.08
C PHE A 147 -1.52 10.59 -0.24
N SER A 148 -1.34 11.77 -0.82
CA SER A 148 -0.73 12.91 -0.16
C SER A 148 -1.47 14.16 -0.62
N VAL A 149 -2.04 14.89 0.33
CA VAL A 149 -2.61 16.23 0.12
C VAL A 149 -1.55 17.27 0.48
N GLU A 150 -0.91 17.10 1.64
CA GLU A 150 0.17 17.97 2.09
C GLU A 150 1.54 17.37 1.75
N ARG A 151 2.57 18.23 1.79
CA ARG A 151 3.93 17.87 1.43
C ARG A 151 4.49 16.74 2.30
N ASP A 152 5.03 15.72 1.63
CA ASP A 152 5.72 14.58 2.26
C ASP A 152 4.83 13.72 3.18
N ALA A 153 3.51 13.96 3.27
CA ALA A 153 2.61 13.24 4.16
C ALA A 153 2.57 11.73 3.85
N SER A 154 2.40 11.31 2.59
CA SER A 154 2.45 9.89 2.21
C SER A 154 3.79 9.23 2.50
N LYS A 155 4.90 9.98 2.35
CA LYS A 155 6.25 9.48 2.63
C LYS A 155 6.48 9.31 4.12
N ILE A 156 5.93 10.21 4.94
CA ILE A 156 5.94 10.07 6.40
C ILE A 156 5.13 8.83 6.78
N ALA A 157 3.93 8.64 6.23
CA ALA A 157 3.11 7.45 6.45
C ALA A 157 3.87 6.15 6.07
N LEU A 158 4.63 6.13 4.97
CA LEU A 158 5.46 4.98 4.59
C LEU A 158 6.59 4.70 5.59
N VAL A 159 7.29 5.73 6.04
CA VAL A 159 8.34 5.57 7.06
C VAL A 159 7.76 5.03 8.37
N GLU A 160 6.59 5.53 8.77
CA GLU A 160 5.86 5.09 9.95
C GLU A 160 5.28 3.68 9.82
N LEU A 161 4.87 3.28 8.60
CA LEU A 161 4.49 1.90 8.27
C LEU A 161 5.69 0.97 8.49
N VAL A 162 6.83 1.24 7.87
CA VAL A 162 8.00 0.35 7.97
C VAL A 162 8.48 0.22 9.42
N ALA A 163 8.41 1.30 10.21
CA ALA A 163 8.69 1.24 11.63
C ALA A 163 7.77 0.22 12.35
N ARG A 164 6.47 0.27 12.08
CA ARG A 164 5.46 -0.66 12.62
C ARG A 164 5.68 -2.09 12.17
N LEU A 165 5.98 -2.29 10.88
CA LEU A 165 6.24 -3.62 10.34
C LEU A 165 7.45 -4.28 11.01
N LYS A 166 8.52 -3.52 11.25
CA LYS A 166 9.71 -4.04 11.96
C LYS A 166 9.42 -4.38 13.41
N VAL A 167 8.68 -3.52 14.12
CA VAL A 167 8.28 -3.77 15.52
C VAL A 167 7.33 -4.97 15.60
N GLY A 168 6.41 -5.08 14.64
CA GLY A 168 5.41 -6.13 14.55
C GLY A 168 5.91 -7.50 14.12
N GLY A 169 7.19 -7.61 13.74
CA GLY A 169 7.80 -8.88 13.32
C GLY A 169 7.48 -9.31 11.88
N PHE A 170 7.01 -8.38 11.05
CA PHE A 170 6.77 -8.64 9.62
C PHE A 170 8.07 -8.94 8.88
N ARG A 171 7.97 -9.72 7.81
CA ARG A 171 9.10 -10.19 7.00
C ARG A 171 9.05 -9.75 5.55
N LEU A 172 7.90 -9.29 5.09
CA LEU A 172 7.70 -8.87 3.71
C LEU A 172 6.83 -7.62 3.67
N LEU A 173 7.30 -6.59 2.96
CA LEU A 173 6.49 -5.46 2.51
C LEU A 173 6.44 -5.52 0.97
N ASP A 174 5.30 -5.95 0.45
CA ASP A 174 5.00 -5.97 -0.98
C ASP A 174 4.48 -4.59 -1.41
N CYS A 175 4.96 -4.12 -2.57
CA CYS A 175 4.50 -2.89 -3.19
C CYS A 175 4.04 -3.08 -4.64
N GLN A 176 3.74 -4.34 -5.02
CA GLN A 176 3.23 -4.79 -6.31
C GLN A 176 4.14 -4.41 -7.48
N PHE A 177 4.09 -3.14 -7.90
CA PHE A 177 4.84 -2.60 -9.02
C PHE A 177 5.93 -1.66 -8.56
N MET A 178 7.09 -1.77 -9.21
CA MET A 178 8.15 -0.79 -9.05
C MET A 178 7.74 0.56 -9.61
N ASN A 179 8.17 1.63 -8.95
CA ASN A 179 8.07 2.97 -9.50
C ASN A 179 9.17 3.87 -8.91
N ARG A 180 9.44 4.97 -9.60
CA ARG A 180 10.47 5.96 -9.21
C ARG A 180 10.28 6.52 -7.80
N HIS A 181 9.04 6.59 -7.33
CA HIS A 181 8.77 7.06 -5.98
C HIS A 181 9.30 6.06 -4.93
N LEU A 182 9.08 4.76 -5.12
CA LEU A 182 9.52 3.73 -4.18
C LEU A 182 11.02 3.40 -4.28
N GLU A 183 11.64 3.59 -5.44
CA GLU A 183 13.09 3.41 -5.62
C GLU A 183 13.90 4.27 -4.64
N GLN A 184 13.44 5.49 -4.33
CA GLN A 184 14.11 6.36 -3.36
C GLN A 184 14.14 5.78 -1.93
N PHE A 185 13.32 4.76 -1.65
CA PHE A 185 13.25 4.05 -0.39
C PHE A 185 13.98 2.70 -0.39
N GLY A 186 14.66 2.36 -1.50
CA GLY A 186 15.36 1.09 -1.65
C GLY A 186 14.48 -0.05 -2.17
N ALA A 187 13.33 0.27 -2.80
CA ALA A 187 12.52 -0.76 -3.44
C ALA A 187 13.32 -1.51 -4.52
N VAL A 188 13.06 -2.80 -4.64
CA VAL A 188 13.70 -3.70 -5.62
C VAL A 188 12.64 -4.53 -6.34
N SER A 189 12.91 -4.87 -7.60
CA SER A 189 12.11 -5.84 -8.35
C SER A 189 12.64 -7.24 -8.17
N LEU A 190 11.74 -8.21 -8.03
CA LEU A 190 12.03 -9.63 -8.00
C LEU A 190 11.18 -10.37 -9.03
N HIS A 191 11.78 -11.34 -9.72
CA HIS A 191 10.99 -12.31 -10.48
C HIS A 191 10.02 -13.04 -9.54
N ARG A 192 8.77 -13.27 -9.97
CA ARG A 192 7.67 -13.82 -9.15
C ARG A 192 8.00 -15.11 -8.40
N VAL A 193 8.88 -15.95 -8.97
CA VAL A 193 9.36 -17.16 -8.29
C VAL A 193 10.17 -16.83 -7.03
N ALA A 194 11.01 -15.80 -7.06
CA ALA A 194 11.75 -15.33 -5.89
C ALA A 194 10.81 -14.65 -4.89
N PHE A 195 9.87 -13.82 -5.36
CA PHE A 195 8.84 -13.22 -4.52
C PHE A 195 8.04 -14.28 -3.76
N ARG A 196 7.49 -15.29 -4.44
CA ARG A 196 6.70 -16.37 -3.80
C ARG A 196 7.48 -17.14 -2.73
N LYS A 197 8.81 -17.29 -2.91
CA LYS A 197 9.67 -17.88 -1.86
C LYS A 197 9.77 -16.99 -0.62
N LEU A 198 9.82 -15.66 -0.79
CA LEU A 198 9.78 -14.72 0.33
C LEU A 198 8.39 -14.69 0.98
N LEU A 199 7.33 -14.67 0.18
CA LEU A 199 5.95 -14.72 0.64
C LEU A 199 5.72 -15.96 1.50
N GLY A 200 6.07 -17.15 1.02
CA GLY A 200 5.91 -18.39 1.80
C GLY A 200 6.72 -18.42 3.11
N LYS A 201 7.85 -17.70 3.19
CA LYS A 201 8.60 -17.55 4.47
C LYS A 201 7.97 -16.53 5.39
N ALA A 202 7.34 -15.50 4.84
CA ALA A 202 6.65 -14.46 5.59
C ALA A 202 5.33 -15.00 6.15
N THR A 203 4.56 -15.75 5.35
CA THR A 203 3.29 -16.34 5.80
C THR A 203 3.45 -17.53 6.74
N ALA A 204 4.67 -18.05 6.91
CA ALA A 204 4.99 -19.06 7.92
C ALA A 204 5.17 -18.50 9.33
N VAL A 205 5.06 -17.18 9.53
CA VAL A 205 5.11 -16.55 10.85
C VAL A 205 3.95 -15.61 11.04
N THR A 206 3.39 -15.59 12.24
CA THR A 206 2.36 -14.63 12.61
C THR A 206 3.01 -13.36 13.13
N ALA A 207 2.80 -12.25 12.42
CA ALA A 207 3.17 -10.91 12.85
C ALA A 207 1.95 -10.19 13.44
N ALA A 208 2.19 -9.11 14.19
CA ALA A 208 1.12 -8.28 14.74
C ALA A 208 1.35 -6.84 14.31
N PHE A 209 0.32 -6.17 13.77
CA PHE A 209 0.43 -4.77 13.38
C PHE A 209 0.24 -3.85 14.61
N PRO A 210 1.26 -3.10 15.04
CA PRO A 210 1.10 -2.16 16.15
C PRO A 210 0.46 -0.86 15.66
N GLU A 211 -0.75 -0.55 16.13
CA GLU A 211 -1.43 0.72 15.81
C GLU A 211 -0.66 1.93 16.36
N THR A 212 -0.07 1.76 17.55
CA THR A 212 0.78 2.77 18.20
C THR A 212 2.23 2.31 18.28
N LEU A 213 3.15 3.25 18.10
CA LEU A 213 4.57 3.06 18.43
C LEU A 213 4.92 3.86 19.68
N THR A 214 5.69 3.26 20.58
CA THR A 214 6.30 4.03 21.67
C THR A 214 7.30 5.03 21.11
N VAL A 215 7.53 6.12 21.86
CA VAL A 215 8.57 7.11 21.52
C VAL A 215 9.93 6.44 21.32
N ARG A 216 10.23 5.41 22.12
CA ARG A 216 11.48 4.66 22.06
C ARG A 216 11.60 3.83 20.78
N GLU A 217 10.59 3.04 20.43
CA GLU A 217 10.59 2.21 19.22
C GLU A 217 10.74 3.08 17.96
N ARG A 218 9.95 4.15 17.89
CA ARG A 218 10.02 5.12 16.80
C ARG A 218 11.40 5.76 16.71
N ALA A 219 11.96 6.20 17.83
CA ALA A 219 13.31 6.79 17.86
C ALA A 219 14.39 5.77 17.46
N GLN A 220 14.30 4.53 17.94
CA GLN A 220 15.25 3.47 17.61
C GLN A 220 15.23 3.15 16.11
N PHE A 221 14.04 3.04 15.51
CA PHE A 221 13.91 2.86 14.07
C PHE A 221 14.56 4.02 13.30
N LEU A 222 14.23 5.26 13.65
CA LEU A 222 14.78 6.44 12.99
C LEU A 222 16.30 6.59 13.23
N GLN A 223 16.85 6.12 14.34
CA GLN A 223 18.29 6.19 14.62
C GLN A 223 19.10 5.06 13.99
N SER A 224 18.44 3.94 13.64
CA SER A 224 19.11 2.82 12.96
C SER A 224 19.82 3.32 11.69
N ARG A 225 21.10 2.94 11.55
CA ARG A 225 21.88 3.23 10.36
C ARG A 225 21.49 2.18 9.32
N SER A 226 20.82 2.58 8.24
CA SER A 226 20.72 1.74 7.04
C SER A 226 22.14 1.41 6.58
N GLN A 227 22.55 0.15 6.68
CA GLN A 227 23.87 -0.27 6.23
C GLN A 227 23.90 -0.18 4.70
N THR A 228 24.61 0.80 4.15
CA THR A 228 24.90 0.81 2.71
C THR A 228 26.16 0.00 2.46
N SER A 229 26.01 -1.27 2.10
CA SER A 229 27.04 -2.00 1.34
C SER A 229 26.52 -2.25 -0.07
N LYS A 230 27.10 -1.52 -1.03
CA LYS A 230 26.91 -1.74 -2.47
C LYS A 230 27.36 -3.16 -2.83
N THR A 231 26.55 -3.89 -3.56
CA THR A 231 27.05 -4.88 -4.54
C THR A 231 26.10 -4.84 -5.73
N GLY A 232 26.63 -4.39 -6.86
CA GLY A 232 25.87 -4.18 -8.08
C GLY A 232 25.55 -5.49 -8.80
N CYS A 233 24.40 -5.52 -9.46
CA CYS A 233 24.20 -6.26 -10.69
C CYS A 233 23.16 -5.48 -11.51
N SER A 234 23.62 -4.78 -12.55
CA SER A 234 22.74 -4.15 -13.53
C SER A 234 22.42 -5.15 -14.62
N MET A 235 21.15 -5.54 -14.75
CA MET A 235 20.60 -5.97 -16.03
C MET A 235 19.44 -5.05 -16.35
N ALA A 236 19.67 -4.16 -17.31
CA ALA A 236 18.62 -3.37 -17.92
C ALA A 236 17.86 -4.28 -18.90
N LEU A 237 16.56 -4.41 -18.71
CA LEU A 237 15.62 -4.84 -19.74
C LEU A 237 14.57 -3.74 -19.84
N SER A 238 14.35 -3.29 -21.08
CA SER A 238 13.41 -2.24 -21.44
C SER A 238 11.97 -2.68 -21.15
N ALA A 239 11.23 -1.89 -20.38
CA ALA A 239 9.78 -1.99 -20.26
C ALA A 239 9.13 -1.53 -21.56
N GLY A 240 8.29 -2.37 -22.15
CA GLY A 240 7.31 -1.97 -23.16
C GLY A 240 6.09 -1.34 -22.48
N ASP A 241 5.34 -0.56 -23.25
CA ASP A 241 4.22 0.27 -22.81
C ASP A 241 3.22 -0.46 -21.89
N GLU A 242 3.21 -0.11 -20.61
CA GLU A 242 2.17 -0.43 -19.64
C GLU A 242 1.46 0.88 -19.24
N ALA A 243 0.13 0.88 -19.31
CA ALA A 243 -0.71 2.00 -18.88
C ALA A 243 -0.36 2.40 -17.42
N ASN A 244 -0.52 3.69 -17.10
CA ASN A 244 -0.09 4.36 -15.87
C ASN A 244 -0.81 3.91 -14.57
N ILE A 245 -1.06 2.61 -14.38
CA ILE A 245 -1.80 2.02 -13.27
C ILE A 245 -0.80 1.61 -12.18
N HIS A 246 -0.33 2.60 -11.40
CA HIS A 246 0.62 2.35 -10.31
C HIS A 246 0.06 2.76 -8.94
N PRO A 247 -0.13 1.81 -8.01
CA PRO A 247 -0.80 2.05 -6.72
C PRO A 247 -0.15 3.11 -5.82
N TRP A 248 1.15 3.38 -5.99
CA TRP A 248 1.95 4.20 -5.08
C TRP A 248 2.37 5.57 -5.64
N ASN A 249 1.77 6.00 -6.75
CA ASN A 249 2.24 7.19 -7.46
C ASN A 249 1.70 8.49 -6.80
N THR A 250 2.52 9.19 -6.01
CA THR A 250 2.16 10.47 -5.38
C THR A 250 2.76 11.64 -6.15
N ALA A 251 2.04 12.19 -7.14
CA ALA A 251 2.41 13.49 -7.70
C ALA A 251 2.31 14.56 -6.59
N SER A 252 3.39 15.32 -6.40
CA SER A 252 3.41 16.48 -5.50
C SER A 252 3.39 17.73 -6.37
N GLY A 253 2.19 18.22 -6.68
CA GLY A 253 2.01 19.49 -7.37
C GLY A 253 2.07 20.65 -6.39
N SER A 254 3.13 21.44 -6.45
CA SER A 254 3.20 22.74 -5.78
C SER A 254 2.35 23.75 -6.55
N PHE A 255 1.31 24.30 -5.94
CA PHE A 255 0.60 25.46 -6.49
C PHE A 255 1.32 26.76 -6.11
N SER A 256 1.74 27.53 -7.12
CA SER A 256 1.96 28.98 -6.98
C SER A 256 0.66 29.68 -7.36
N ALA A 257 0.02 30.35 -6.39
CA ALA A 257 -1.09 31.25 -6.67
C ALA A 257 -0.56 32.47 -7.45
N GLY A 258 -0.83 32.51 -8.75
CA GLY A 258 -0.64 33.69 -9.59
C GLY A 258 -1.98 34.36 -9.80
N THR A 259 -2.20 35.47 -9.10
CA THR A 259 -3.26 36.44 -9.36
C THR A 259 -3.17 37.00 -10.76
N SER A 260 -4.28 37.01 -11.50
CA SER A 260 -4.72 38.07 -12.43
C SER A 260 -6.19 37.84 -12.77
#